data_AF-A0A9D6U6G3-F1
#
_entry.id   AF-A0A9D6U6G3-F1
#
_cell.length_a   1.000
_cell.length_b   1.000
_cell.length_c   1.000
_cell.angle_alpha   90.00
_cell.angle_beta   90.00
_cell.angle_gamma   90.00
#
_symmetry.space_group_name_H-M   'P 1'
#
loop_
_entity.id
_entity.type
_entity.pdbx_description
1 polymer ?
#
loop_
_entity_poly.entity_id
_entity_poly.type
_entity_poly.pdbx_seq_one_letter_code
_entity_poly.pdbx_strand_id
1 'polypeptide(L)'
;MRYKQRATVGIGTTSPGHLLTLSGGAYCDGTGSWVAGSDRAYKRNIETLTKYGVQEILKLRPVTYIHKQDKNSKVQIGLIAQEVKELIPEIVEGEEGSMGIAYDRLVPVLVNAIKEQQKQITNNEFRMSNNELLIKEQQKQIEILKQEMEALKCKNGFEAKK
;
A
#
# COMPACT_ATOMS: atom_id res chain seq x y z
N MET A 1 22.89 28.00 12.60
CA MET A 1 24.36 27.97 12.38
C MET A 1 24.62 28.21 10.90
N ARG A 2 25.60 29.03 10.51
CA ARG A 2 25.95 29.27 9.10
C ARG A 2 27.46 29.12 8.94
N TYR A 3 27.89 28.32 7.97
CA TYR A 3 29.31 28.06 7.69
C TYR A 3 29.70 28.67 6.34
N LYS A 4 30.90 29.26 6.25
CA LYS A 4 31.44 29.89 5.03
C LYS A 4 32.22 28.91 4.14
N GLN A 5 32.59 27.75 4.67
CA GLN A 5 33.29 26.67 3.97
C GLN A 5 32.59 25.35 4.28
N ARG A 6 32.92 24.28 3.55
CA ARG A 6 32.33 22.95 3.77
C ARG A 6 32.60 22.51 5.21
N ALA A 7 31.53 22.22 5.96
CA ALA A 7 31.60 21.76 7.33
C ALA A 7 30.62 20.60 7.52
N THR A 8 30.95 19.66 8.42
CA THR A 8 30.05 18.59 8.83
C THR A 8 29.45 18.91 10.18
N VAL A 9 28.16 18.64 10.33
CA VAL A 9 27.40 18.82 11.57
C VAL A 9 26.94 17.46 12.05
N GLY A 10 27.49 17.01 13.18
CA GLY A 10 27.04 15.83 13.91
C GLY A 10 26.10 16.23 15.04
N ILE A 11 24.93 15.60 15.12
CA ILE A 11 24.01 15.74 16.27
C ILE A 11 23.97 14.39 16.99
N GLY A 12 24.52 14.36 18.21
CA GLY A 12 24.68 13.12 18.98
C GLY A 12 25.84 12.22 18.52
N THR A 13 26.67 12.68 17.58
CA THR A 13 27.87 11.96 17.10
C THR A 13 29.04 12.93 16.96
N THR A 14 30.25 12.46 17.29
CA THR A 14 31.50 13.21 17.13
C THR A 14 32.21 12.93 15.80
N SER A 15 31.74 11.94 15.04
CA SER A 15 32.35 11.50 13.77
C SER A 15 31.30 11.50 12.64
N PRO A 16 30.80 12.68 12.22
CA PRO A 16 29.80 12.77 11.15
C PRO A 16 30.41 12.35 9.79
N GLY A 17 29.76 11.39 9.12
CA GLY A 17 30.16 10.93 7.78
C GLY A 17 29.66 11.81 6.63
N HIS A 18 28.70 12.70 6.90
CA HIS A 18 28.08 13.58 5.90
C HIS A 18 27.96 15.03 6.41
N LEU A 19 27.51 15.94 5.55
CA LEU A 19 27.33 17.36 5.91
C LEU A 19 26.40 17.55 7.12
N LEU A 20 25.38 16.72 7.24
CA LEU A 20 24.53 16.60 8.41
C LEU A 20 24.36 15.11 8.75
N THR A 21 24.69 14.70 9.97
CA THR A 21 24.56 13.31 10.46
C THR A 21 23.97 13.29 11.87
N LEU A 22 22.97 12.44 12.09
CA LEU A 22 22.36 12.19 13.40
C LEU A 22 22.87 10.85 13.97
N SER A 23 22.96 10.75 15.29
CA SER A 23 23.42 9.54 16.00
C SER A 23 22.59 8.28 15.70
N GLY A 24 21.32 8.44 15.32
CA GLY A 24 20.44 7.36 14.87
C GLY A 24 20.73 6.84 13.45
N GLY A 25 21.81 7.30 12.80
CA GLY A 25 22.22 6.87 11.46
C GLY A 25 21.56 7.62 10.31
N ALA A 26 20.71 8.61 10.59
CA ALA A 26 20.09 9.43 9.56
C ALA A 26 21.04 10.56 9.11
N TYR A 27 21.04 10.89 7.82
CA TYR A 27 21.92 11.92 7.27
C TYR A 27 21.36 12.55 5.99
N CYS A 28 21.89 13.74 5.65
CA CYS A 28 21.71 14.33 4.32
C CYS A 28 22.86 13.86 3.41
N ASP A 29 22.55 13.30 2.25
CA ASP A 29 23.54 12.77 1.30
C ASP A 29 24.35 13.88 0.57
N GLY A 30 23.95 15.14 0.76
CA GLY A 30 24.56 16.30 0.11
C GLY A 30 24.02 16.62 -1.28
N THR A 31 23.10 15.80 -1.81
CA THR A 31 22.40 16.03 -3.09
C THR A 31 20.96 16.52 -2.91
N GLY A 32 20.52 16.64 -1.64
CA GLY A 32 19.18 17.08 -1.27
C GLY A 32 18.30 15.94 -0.76
N SER A 33 18.81 14.72 -0.67
CA SER A 33 18.07 13.57 -0.16
C SER A 33 18.34 13.35 1.32
N TRP A 34 17.27 13.10 2.06
CA TRP A 34 17.37 12.60 3.42
C TRP A 34 17.44 11.07 3.41
N VAL A 35 18.47 10.52 4.05
CA VAL A 35 18.61 9.08 4.27
C VAL A 35 18.27 8.78 5.71
N ALA A 36 17.22 7.99 5.93
CA ALA A 36 16.83 7.55 7.26
C ALA A 36 17.74 6.40 7.74
N GLY A 37 18.19 6.48 9.00
CA GLY A 37 18.89 5.38 9.64
C GLY A 37 17.97 4.18 9.83
N SER A 38 18.26 3.08 9.15
CA SER A 38 17.37 1.90 9.11
C SER A 38 18.11 0.57 9.32
N ASP A 39 19.41 0.63 9.62
CA ASP A 39 20.21 -0.56 9.94
C ASP A 39 19.60 -1.35 11.11
N ARG A 40 19.75 -2.69 11.10
CA ARG A 40 19.29 -3.57 12.17
C ARG A 40 19.92 -3.19 13.52
N ALA A 41 21.15 -2.68 13.53
CA ALA A 41 21.83 -2.23 14.75
C ALA A 41 21.12 -1.06 15.45
N TYR A 42 20.31 -0.28 14.72
CA TYR A 42 19.53 0.84 15.28
C TYR A 42 18.14 0.41 15.78
N LYS A 43 17.80 -0.88 15.72
CA LYS A 43 16.46 -1.40 15.98
C LYS A 43 16.50 -2.50 17.04
N ARG A 44 15.47 -2.54 17.88
CA ARG A 44 15.22 -3.58 18.88
C ARG A 44 13.76 -4.03 18.79
N ASN A 45 13.46 -5.24 19.28
CA ASN A 45 12.11 -5.83 19.26
C ASN A 45 11.48 -5.79 17.85
N ILE A 46 12.22 -6.28 16.85
CA ILE A 46 11.78 -6.25 15.46
C ILE A 46 10.74 -7.36 15.24
N GLU A 47 9.51 -6.95 14.94
CA GLU A 47 8.40 -7.82 14.58
C GLU A 47 7.91 -7.51 13.16
N THR A 48 7.28 -8.51 12.52
CA THR A 48 6.61 -8.29 11.23
C THR A 48 5.40 -7.41 11.43
N LEU A 49 5.23 -6.38 10.60
CA LEU A 49 4.05 -5.52 10.62
C LEU A 49 2.81 -6.33 10.18
N THR A 50 1.89 -6.56 11.10
CA THR A 50 0.61 -7.25 10.86
C THR A 50 -0.62 -6.40 11.18
N LYS A 51 -0.43 -5.32 11.95
CA LYS A 51 -1.51 -4.47 12.46
C LYS A 51 -2.16 -3.60 11.37
N TYR A 52 -1.39 -3.19 10.36
CA TYR A 52 -1.81 -2.20 9.37
C TYR A 52 -1.57 -2.67 7.94
N GLY A 53 -2.53 -2.43 7.06
CA GLY A 53 -2.46 -2.83 5.66
C GLY A 53 -3.52 -2.15 4.81
N VAL A 54 -4.17 -2.91 3.92
CA VAL A 54 -5.15 -2.36 2.97
C VAL A 54 -6.31 -1.69 3.68
N GLN A 55 -6.75 -2.23 4.82
CA GLN A 55 -7.93 -1.75 5.53
C GLN A 55 -7.78 -0.31 6.03
N GLU A 56 -6.62 0.05 6.58
CA GLU A 56 -6.34 1.40 7.05
C GLU A 56 -6.07 2.34 5.90
N ILE A 57 -5.30 1.90 4.90
CA ILE A 57 -4.96 2.73 3.73
C ILE A 57 -6.23 3.14 2.97
N LEU A 58 -7.23 2.26 2.84
CA LEU A 58 -8.50 2.59 2.18
C LEU A 58 -9.36 3.60 2.95
N LYS A 59 -9.14 3.76 4.26
CA LYS A 59 -9.85 4.75 5.09
C LYS A 59 -9.16 6.10 5.10
N LEU A 60 -7.90 6.18 4.70
CA LEU A 60 -7.20 7.46 4.58
C LEU A 60 -7.86 8.31 3.51
N ARG A 61 -8.05 9.59 3.83
CA ARG A 61 -8.67 10.57 2.93
C ARG A 61 -7.62 11.55 2.43
N PRO A 62 -7.12 11.40 1.19
CA PRO A 62 -6.30 12.41 0.56
C PRO A 62 -7.06 13.73 0.48
N VAL A 63 -6.41 14.83 0.82
CA VAL A 63 -6.97 16.17 0.75
C VAL A 63 -6.07 17.09 -0.06
N THR A 64 -6.67 18.10 -0.68
CA THR A 64 -5.97 19.28 -1.14
C THR A 64 -6.20 20.43 -0.16
N TYR A 65 -5.18 21.25 0.05
CA TYR A 65 -5.27 22.40 0.94
C TYR A 65 -4.32 23.51 0.50
N ILE A 66 -4.52 24.71 1.04
CA ILE A 66 -3.57 25.82 0.95
C ILE A 66 -3.05 26.05 2.37
N HIS A 67 -1.73 26.02 2.53
CA HIS A 67 -1.14 26.29 3.84
C HIS A 67 -1.43 27.75 4.23
N LYS A 68 -1.90 28.00 5.46
CA LYS A 68 -2.32 29.34 5.91
C LYS A 68 -1.22 30.40 5.81
N GLN A 69 0.05 29.99 5.84
CA GLN A 69 1.21 30.89 5.71
C GLN A 69 1.73 31.00 4.27
N ASP A 70 1.20 30.23 3.31
CA ASP A 70 1.61 30.33 1.91
C ASP A 70 0.94 31.52 1.24
N LYS A 71 1.71 32.60 1.10
CA LYS A 71 1.27 33.84 0.45
C LYS A 71 0.92 33.66 -1.03
N ASN A 72 1.43 32.62 -1.67
CA ASN A 72 1.18 32.35 -3.09
C ASN A 72 -0.06 31.49 -3.33
N SER A 73 -0.78 31.11 -2.26
CA SER A 73 -1.98 30.28 -2.33
C SER A 73 -1.80 29.00 -3.16
N LYS A 74 -0.62 28.37 -3.10
CA LYS A 74 -0.36 27.15 -3.85
C LYS A 74 -1.15 26.00 -3.23
N VAL A 75 -1.88 25.30 -4.09
CA VAL A 75 -2.57 24.06 -3.70
C VAL A 75 -1.52 22.98 -3.42
N GLN A 76 -1.65 22.36 -2.26
CA GLN A 76 -0.82 21.26 -1.79
C GLN A 76 -1.69 20.02 -1.57
N ILE A 77 -1.09 18.85 -1.62
CA ILE A 77 -1.75 17.55 -1.39
C ILE A 77 -1.20 16.98 -0.08
N GLY A 78 -2.07 16.37 0.72
CA GLY A 78 -1.65 15.68 1.93
C GLY A 78 -2.78 14.94 2.61
N LEU A 79 -2.58 14.69 3.90
CA LEU A 79 -3.53 14.08 4.82
C LEU A 79 -3.74 15.02 6.02
N ILE A 80 -4.86 14.84 6.72
CA ILE A 80 -5.14 15.55 7.98
C ILE A 80 -4.59 14.72 9.14
N ALA A 81 -3.70 15.30 9.94
CA ALA A 81 -3.01 14.58 11.02
C ALA A 81 -3.98 13.97 12.05
N GLN A 82 -5.07 14.66 12.38
CA GLN A 82 -6.10 14.17 13.30
C GLN A 82 -6.79 12.91 12.75
N GLU A 83 -7.16 12.90 11.46
CA GLU A 83 -7.78 11.75 10.81
C GLU A 83 -6.82 10.55 10.74
N VAL A 84 -5.54 10.82 10.49
CA VAL A 84 -4.50 9.78 10.51
C VAL A 84 -4.30 9.23 11.91
N LYS A 85 -4.36 10.07 12.96
CA LYS A 85 -4.15 9.66 14.36
C LYS A 85 -5.19 8.63 14.82
N GLU A 86 -6.42 8.71 14.32
CA GLU A 86 -7.48 7.74 14.62
C GLU A 86 -7.23 6.36 13.98
N LEU A 87 -6.47 6.31 12.88
CA LEU A 87 -6.23 5.08 12.11
C LEU A 87 -4.86 4.46 12.36
N ILE A 88 -3.81 5.28 12.33
CA ILE A 88 -2.39 4.91 12.43
C ILE A 88 -1.67 5.93 13.34
N PRO A 89 -1.92 5.91 14.66
CA PRO A 89 -1.37 6.91 15.58
C PRO A 89 0.17 6.98 15.60
N GLU A 90 0.88 5.88 15.32
CA GLU A 90 2.34 5.77 15.40
C GLU A 90 3.10 6.61 14.35
N ILE A 91 2.39 7.14 13.34
CA ILE A 91 2.97 8.04 12.32
C ILE A 91 2.59 9.50 12.54
N VAL A 92 1.83 9.81 13.59
CA VAL A 92 1.47 11.18 13.96
C VAL A 92 2.25 11.59 15.19
N GLU A 93 2.89 12.75 15.12
CA GLU A 93 3.67 13.32 16.22
C GLU A 93 3.02 14.63 16.67
N GLY A 94 3.19 14.99 17.95
CA GLY A 94 2.67 16.22 18.52
C GLY A 94 1.22 16.13 19.05
N GLU A 95 0.70 17.28 19.47
CA GLU A 95 -0.59 17.42 20.13
C GLU A 95 -1.54 18.32 19.34
N GLU A 96 -2.79 18.42 19.79
CA GLU A 96 -3.80 19.25 19.13
C GLU A 96 -3.29 20.68 18.88
N GLY A 97 -3.48 21.18 17.65
CA GLY A 97 -2.93 22.46 17.20
C GLY A 97 -1.48 22.45 16.70
N SER A 98 -0.72 21.37 16.89
CA SER A 98 0.67 21.24 16.38
C SER A 98 1.02 19.85 15.82
N MET A 99 0.01 19.02 15.54
CA MET A 99 0.23 17.68 15.00
C MET A 99 0.90 17.70 13.63
N GLY A 100 1.82 16.76 13.43
CA GLY A 100 2.49 16.50 12.15
C GLY A 100 2.46 15.02 11.79
N ILE A 101 2.64 14.71 10.51
CA ILE A 101 2.69 13.33 10.01
C ILE A 101 4.12 13.00 9.57
N ALA A 102 4.66 11.90 10.09
CA ALA A 102 5.88 11.27 9.61
C ALA A 102 5.56 10.42 8.36
N TYR A 103 5.46 11.07 7.20
CA TYR A 103 5.05 10.43 5.94
C TYR A 103 5.98 9.28 5.51
N ASP A 104 7.26 9.33 5.87
CA ASP A 104 8.22 8.25 5.64
C ASP A 104 7.81 6.94 6.35
N ARG A 105 7.20 7.05 7.53
CA ARG A 105 6.69 5.89 8.28
C ARG A 105 5.40 5.30 7.69
N LEU A 106 4.74 5.98 6.75
CA LEU A 106 3.60 5.44 6.01
C LEU A 106 4.04 4.44 4.92
N VAL A 107 5.27 4.55 4.42
CA VAL A 107 5.78 3.70 3.32
C VAL A 107 5.74 2.20 3.66
N PRO A 108 6.20 1.73 4.84
CA PRO A 108 6.09 0.31 5.20
C PRO A 108 4.64 -0.20 5.27
N VAL A 109 3.69 0.65 5.68
CA VAL A 109 2.26 0.31 5.71
C VAL A 109 1.73 0.12 4.28
N LEU A 110 2.09 1.02 3.36
CA LEU A 110 1.76 0.91 1.94
C LEU A 110 2.37 -0.34 1.30
N VAL A 111 3.62 -0.69 1.64
CA VAL A 111 4.26 -1.93 1.19
C VAL A 111 3.44 -3.15 1.65
N ASN A 112 3.01 -3.18 2.92
CA ASN A 112 2.19 -4.28 3.41
C ASN A 112 0.83 -4.34 2.69
N ALA A 113 0.18 -3.18 2.50
CA ALA A 113 -1.09 -3.07 1.76
C ALA A 113 -0.97 -3.61 0.32
N ILE A 114 0.10 -3.27 -0.40
CA ILE A 114 0.32 -3.77 -1.78
C ILE A 114 0.53 -5.30 -1.78
N LYS A 115 1.26 -5.85 -0.80
CA LYS A 115 1.44 -7.31 -0.69
C LYS A 115 0.13 -8.04 -0.40
N GLU A 116 -0.72 -7.47 0.46
CA GLU A 116 -2.06 -7.97 0.73
C GLU A 116 -2.95 -7.91 -0.53
N GLN A 117 -2.92 -6.81 -1.27
CA GLN A 117 -3.63 -6.69 -2.56
C GLN A 117 -3.14 -7.73 -3.56
N GLN A 118 -1.83 -7.93 -3.70
CA GLN A 118 -1.27 -8.94 -4.59
C GLN A 118 -1.74 -10.35 -4.23
N LYS A 119 -1.82 -10.68 -2.94
CA LYS A 119 -2.35 -11.96 -2.48
C LYS A 119 -3.82 -12.13 -2.86
N GLN A 120 -4.63 -11.07 -2.74
CA GLN A 120 -6.04 -11.10 -3.14
C GLN A 120 -6.19 -11.29 -4.66
N ILE A 121 -5.37 -10.61 -5.46
CA ILE A 121 -5.34 -10.75 -6.93
C ILE A 121 -5.02 -12.19 -7.31
N THR A 122 -3.93 -12.77 -6.80
CA THR A 122 -3.54 -14.16 -7.12
C THR A 122 -4.61 -15.16 -6.69
N ASN A 123 -5.27 -14.94 -5.55
CA ASN A 123 -6.38 -15.79 -5.12
C ASN A 123 -7.59 -15.68 -6.05
N ASN A 124 -7.90 -14.48 -6.53
CA ASN A 124 -8.99 -14.25 -7.48
C ASN A 124 -8.68 -14.87 -8.85
N GLU A 125 -7.46 -14.76 -9.35
CA GLU A 125 -7.01 -15.40 -10.60
C GLU A 125 -7.12 -16.93 -10.50
N PHE A 126 -6.73 -17.52 -9.37
CA PHE A 126 -6.89 -18.96 -9.13
C PHE A 126 -8.36 -19.38 -9.17
N ARG A 127 -9.24 -18.61 -8.51
CA ARG A 127 -10.69 -18.87 -8.54
C ARG A 127 -11.27 -18.73 -9.94
N MET A 128 -10.83 -17.74 -10.71
CA MET A 128 -11.24 -17.56 -12.11
C MET A 128 -10.84 -18.76 -12.96
N SER A 129 -9.60 -19.25 -12.85
CA SER A 129 -9.13 -20.43 -13.58
C SER A 129 -9.94 -21.69 -13.24
N ASN A 130 -10.26 -21.92 -11.96
CA ASN A 130 -11.10 -23.04 -11.56
C ASN A 130 -12.53 -22.92 -12.11
N ASN A 131 -13.10 -21.71 -12.08
CA ASN A 131 -14.42 -21.46 -12.64
C ASN A 131 -14.43 -21.70 -14.16
N GLU A 132 -13.38 -21.29 -14.89
CA GLU A 132 -13.25 -21.55 -16.32
C GLU A 132 -13.20 -23.05 -16.65
N LEU A 133 -12.49 -23.85 -15.85
CA LEU A 133 -12.46 -25.31 -16.00
C LEU A 133 -13.83 -25.92 -15.76
N LEU A 134 -14.53 -25.49 -14.70
CA LEU A 134 -15.88 -25.97 -14.40
C LEU A 134 -16.87 -25.63 -15.52
N ILE A 135 -16.78 -24.41 -16.07
CA ILE A 135 -17.63 -23.98 -17.20
C ILE A 135 -17.39 -24.87 -18.42
N LYS A 136 -16.13 -25.19 -18.75
CA LYS A 136 -15.82 -26.09 -19.88
C LYS A 136 -16.41 -27.49 -19.68
N GLU A 137 -16.31 -28.02 -18.47
CA GLU A 137 -16.87 -29.33 -18.15
C GLU A 137 -18.41 -29.32 -18.23
N GLN A 138 -19.06 -28.28 -17.70
CA GLN A 138 -20.51 -28.10 -17.81
C GLN A 138 -20.94 -27.97 -19.28
N GLN A 139 -20.20 -27.24 -20.11
CA GLN A 139 -20.48 -27.14 -21.55
C GLN A 139 -20.42 -28.51 -22.23
N LYS A 140 -19.46 -29.35 -21.88
CA LYS A 140 -19.35 -30.72 -22.40
C LYS A 140 -20.52 -31.60 -21.97
N GLN A 141 -20.94 -31.51 -20.70
CA GLN A 141 -22.11 -32.25 -20.21
C GLN A 141 -23.40 -31.79 -20.89
N ILE A 142 -23.57 -30.48 -21.10
CA ILE A 142 -24.70 -29.92 -21.86
C ILE A 142 -24.72 -30.46 -23.29
N GLU A 143 -23.57 -30.56 -23.94
CA GLU A 143 -23.47 -31.09 -25.30
C GLU A 143 -23.87 -32.57 -25.36
N ILE A 144 -23.37 -33.40 -24.45
CA ILE A 144 -23.73 -34.82 -24.35
C ILE A 144 -25.24 -34.97 -24.12
N LEU A 145 -25.80 -34.22 -23.16
CA LEU A 145 -27.24 -34.25 -22.85
C LEU A 145 -28.10 -33.83 -24.05
N LYS A 146 -27.65 -32.84 -24.84
CA LYS A 146 -28.34 -32.44 -26.08
C LYS A 146 -28.37 -33.58 -27.09
N GLN A 147 -27.24 -34.26 -27.30
CA GLN A 147 -27.15 -35.40 -28.21
C GLN A 147 -28.03 -36.57 -27.76
N GLU A 148 -28.08 -36.86 -26.45
CA GLU A 148 -28.96 -37.88 -25.88
C GLU A 148 -30.45 -37.53 -26.09
N MET A 149 -30.82 -36.27 -25.89
CA MET A 149 -32.18 -35.78 -26.13
C MET A 149 -32.59 -35.90 -27.60
N GLU A 150 -31.71 -35.61 -28.55
CA GLU A 150 -31.96 -35.81 -29.98
C GLU A 150 -32.14 -37.29 -30.33
N ALA A 151 -31.27 -38.17 -29.81
CA ALA A 151 -31.37 -39.60 -30.01
C ALA A 151 -32.68 -40.18 -29.46
N LEU A 152 -33.15 -39.71 -28.29
CA LEU A 152 -34.43 -40.10 -27.70
C LEU A 152 -35.63 -39.61 -28.53
N LYS A 153 -35.59 -38.39 -29.06
CA LYS A 153 -36.63 -37.88 -29.98
C LYS A 153 -36.77 -38.75 -31.23
N CYS A 154 -35.65 -39.17 -31.81
CA CYS A 154 -35.64 -40.08 -32.96
C CYS A 154 -36.23 -41.47 -32.60
N LYS A 155 -35.93 -42.00 -31.41
CA LYS A 155 -36.45 -43.31 -30.95
C LYS A 155 -37.95 -43.30 -30.64
N ASN A 156 -38.47 -42.19 -30.13
CA ASN A 156 -39.88 -42.09 -29.72
C ASN A 156 -40.84 -41.72 -30.86
N GLY A 157 -40.38 -41.65 -32.11
CA GLY A 157 -41.25 -41.53 -33.29
C GLY A 157 -42.15 -40.31 -33.28
N PHE A 158 -41.71 -39.19 -32.68
CA PHE A 158 -42.41 -37.91 -32.77
C PHE A 158 -42.18 -37.29 -34.16
N GLU A 159 -42.70 -37.96 -35.18
CA GLU A 159 -43.10 -37.29 -36.41
C GLU A 159 -44.24 -36.34 -36.03
N ALA A 160 -43.96 -35.03 -36.08
CA ALA A 160 -45.02 -34.04 -36.12
C ALA A 160 -45.90 -34.36 -37.34
N LYS A 161 -47.03 -35.03 -37.12
CA LYS A 161 -48.11 -35.08 -38.10
C LYS A 161 -48.59 -33.64 -38.28
N LYS A 162 -48.52 -33.19 -39.54
CA LYS A 162 -49.08 -31.98 -40.17
C LYS A 162 -50.00 -31.11 -39.32
#